data_AF-A0A2G2Z8B0-F1
#
_entry.id   AF-A0A2G2Z8B0-F1
#
_cell.length_a   1.000
_cell.length_b   1.000
_cell.length_c   1.000
_cell.angle_alpha   90.00
_cell.angle_beta   90.00
_cell.angle_gamma   90.00
#
_symmetry.space_group_name_H-M   'P 1'
#
loop_
_entity.id
_entity.type
_entity.pdbx_description
1 polymer ?
#
loop_
_entity_poly.entity_id
_entity_poly.type
_entity_poly.pdbx_seq_one_letter_code
_entity_poly.pdbx_strand_id
1 'polypeptide(L)'
;YNVEGRYDLVRFINTVQKAGLYAHLRIGPYVCAAWNFGGFPVWLKYVPGIRFRIDNEPFKGAMQKFTQKIVKLMKSENLFESLGGPIILSQIENKYQPAREAPRKAGEAYVQWAAQMAVGLNTGFLWISSIWLNQINTCNGFYCAEFSPNKPYKPTMWTEAWSGWFVEFGGTIPLRPVQDLAFVVACFIQKGVSFVNYYMFHGGTNFRLTAGGPFITISYDYDAPIDEYVFVPTATMFFSIQQSVDISPSESFLRRGQKPTLNVHPNGHAVHVSVNGKPSGTSYGIQKDTKFNSTGLVDLQAETNRIELLSIAVKGSFKCQW
;
A
#
# COMPACT_ATOMS: atom_id res chain seq x y z
N TYR A 1 -5.23 5.43 26.71
CA TYR A 1 -4.59 5.23 25.39
C TYR A 1 -3.26 5.94 25.43
N ASN A 2 -2.18 5.28 25.01
CA ASN A 2 -0.86 5.90 24.90
C ASN A 2 -0.63 6.26 23.43
N VAL A 3 -0.36 7.54 23.16
CA VAL A 3 -0.06 8.08 21.81
C VAL A 3 1.22 8.91 21.85
N GLU A 4 2.15 8.57 22.73
CA GLU A 4 3.42 9.26 22.93
C GLU A 4 4.60 8.41 22.49
N GLY A 5 5.75 9.05 22.27
CA GLY A 5 7.01 8.38 21.93
C GLY A 5 6.89 7.51 20.69
N ARG A 6 7.13 6.20 20.81
CA ARG A 6 7.02 5.23 19.70
C ARG A 6 5.59 4.96 19.24
N TYR A 7 4.58 5.40 20.01
CA TYR A 7 3.16 5.20 19.70
C TYR A 7 2.50 6.49 19.17
N ASP A 8 3.29 7.52 18.90
CA ASP A 8 2.82 8.82 18.40
C ASP A 8 2.44 8.75 16.92
N LEU A 9 1.21 8.30 16.67
CA LEU A 9 0.62 8.20 15.34
C LEU A 9 0.49 9.58 14.66
N VAL A 10 0.23 10.63 15.44
CA VAL A 10 0.08 12.00 14.92
C VAL A 10 1.40 12.49 14.34
N ARG A 11 2.49 12.34 15.10
CA ARG A 11 3.84 12.66 14.60
C ARG A 11 4.20 11.87 13.37
N PHE A 12 3.88 10.57 13.32
CA PHE A 12 4.14 9.73 12.14
C PHE A 12 3.43 10.28 10.90
N ILE A 13 2.12 10.55 10.98
CA ILE A 13 1.34 11.03 9.84
C ILE A 13 1.74 12.45 9.44
N ASN A 14 2.07 13.33 10.40
CA ASN A 14 2.65 14.64 10.10
C ASN A 14 3.99 14.52 9.35
N THR A 15 4.79 13.50 9.66
CA THR A 15 6.06 13.24 8.95
C THR A 15 5.79 12.78 7.52
N VAL A 16 4.77 11.94 7.30
CA VAL A 16 4.29 11.54 5.96
C VAL A 16 3.88 12.78 5.15
N GLN A 17 3.12 13.70 5.74
CA GLN A 17 2.72 14.95 5.08
C GLN A 17 3.92 15.84 4.76
N LYS A 18 4.86 16.01 5.69
CA LYS A 18 6.10 16.79 5.47
C LYS A 18 6.97 16.21 4.36
N ALA A 19 6.92 14.90 4.16
CA ALA A 19 7.60 14.22 3.05
C ALA A 19 6.83 14.33 1.71
N GLY A 20 5.67 14.99 1.68
CA GLY A 20 4.83 15.11 0.48
C GLY A 20 4.10 13.82 0.10
N LEU A 21 3.94 12.89 1.05
CA LEU A 21 3.29 11.60 0.83
C LEU A 21 1.84 11.62 1.34
N TYR A 22 1.02 10.74 0.77
CA TYR A 22 -0.33 10.44 1.27
C TYR A 22 -0.33 9.22 2.19
N ALA A 23 -1.36 9.09 3.02
CA ALA A 23 -1.53 8.00 3.98
C ALA A 23 -2.84 7.22 3.72
N HIS A 24 -2.71 5.88 3.73
CA HIS A 24 -3.84 4.96 3.86
C HIS A 24 -3.85 4.39 5.30
N LEU A 25 -4.83 4.81 6.10
CA LEU A 25 -4.90 4.48 7.53
C LEU A 25 -5.81 3.27 7.80
N ARG A 26 -5.23 2.12 8.15
CA ARG A 26 -5.99 0.91 8.50
C ARG A 26 -6.16 0.81 10.02
N ILE A 27 -7.34 1.18 10.53
CA ILE A 27 -7.55 1.38 11.97
C ILE A 27 -7.74 0.07 12.74
N GLY A 28 -8.27 -0.98 12.08
CA GLY A 28 -8.55 -2.28 12.72
C GLY A 28 -10.03 -2.42 13.13
N PRO A 29 -10.37 -3.05 14.27
CA PRO A 29 -9.51 -3.31 15.43
C PRO A 29 -8.66 -4.58 15.30
N TYR A 30 -9.05 -5.52 14.43
CA TYR A 30 -8.20 -6.62 14.02
C TYR A 30 -7.33 -6.17 12.86
N VAL A 31 -6.02 -6.40 12.93
CA VAL A 31 -5.07 -6.07 11.85
C VAL A 31 -4.32 -7.29 11.32
N CYS A 32 -4.40 -8.44 12.00
CA CYS A 32 -3.54 -9.60 11.75
C CYS A 32 -2.06 -9.22 11.92
N ALA A 33 -1.43 -8.81 10.81
CA ALA A 33 -0.10 -8.20 10.74
C ALA A 33 1.07 -8.97 11.38
N ALA A 34 0.93 -10.29 11.60
CA ALA A 34 1.89 -11.06 12.39
C ALA A 34 2.18 -10.42 13.77
N TRP A 35 1.18 -9.73 14.32
CA TRP A 35 1.27 -8.98 15.55
C TRP A 35 0.46 -9.67 16.65
N ASN A 36 0.92 -9.55 17.89
CA ASN A 36 0.38 -10.26 19.03
C ASN A 36 -1.15 -10.05 19.13
N PHE A 37 -1.86 -11.17 19.24
CA PHE A 37 -3.31 -11.27 19.29
C PHE A 37 -4.03 -10.49 18.16
N GLY A 38 -3.38 -10.37 16.99
CA GLY A 38 -3.91 -9.67 15.83
C GLY A 38 -4.15 -8.18 16.05
N GLY A 39 -3.47 -7.57 17.03
CA GLY A 39 -3.66 -6.18 17.45
C GLY A 39 -4.66 -5.99 18.59
N PHE A 40 -5.39 -7.03 19.00
CA PHE A 40 -6.31 -6.91 20.11
C PHE A 40 -5.57 -6.77 21.44
N PRO A 41 -6.01 -5.87 22.34
CA PRO A 41 -5.56 -5.88 23.71
C PRO A 41 -5.91 -7.20 24.41
N VAL A 42 -4.92 -7.88 24.99
CA VAL A 42 -5.11 -9.20 25.64
C VAL A 42 -6.19 -9.18 26.70
N TRP A 43 -6.37 -8.07 27.42
CA TRP A 43 -7.39 -7.95 28.47
C TRP A 43 -8.82 -8.12 27.95
N LEU A 44 -9.08 -7.88 26.65
CA LEU A 44 -10.40 -8.07 26.07
C LEU A 44 -10.89 -9.51 26.24
N LYS A 45 -10.00 -10.51 26.22
CA LYS A 45 -10.39 -11.92 26.34
C LYS A 45 -11.03 -12.27 27.69
N TYR A 46 -10.85 -11.41 28.70
CA TYR A 46 -11.41 -11.59 30.04
C TYR A 46 -12.73 -10.83 30.24
N VAL A 47 -13.21 -10.10 29.22
CA VAL A 47 -14.50 -9.42 29.29
C VAL A 47 -15.62 -10.47 29.23
N PRO A 48 -16.54 -10.52 30.22
CA PRO A 48 -17.61 -11.51 30.24
C PRO A 48 -18.46 -11.49 28.96
N GLY A 49 -18.68 -12.67 28.38
CA GLY A 49 -19.51 -12.84 27.19
C GLY A 49 -18.94 -12.27 25.90
N ILE A 50 -17.66 -11.87 25.87
CA ILE A 50 -17.03 -11.38 24.65
C ILE A 50 -16.87 -12.50 23.63
N ARG A 51 -17.18 -12.18 22.38
CA ARG A 51 -16.85 -13.00 21.22
C ARG A 51 -16.26 -12.10 20.16
N PHE A 52 -15.02 -12.39 19.76
CA PHE A 52 -14.28 -11.56 18.81
C PHE A 52 -14.82 -11.72 17.39
N ARG A 53 -14.78 -10.62 16.63
CA ARG A 53 -15.07 -10.59 15.18
C ARG A 53 -16.42 -11.24 14.82
N ILE A 54 -17.43 -11.03 15.64
CA ILE A 54 -18.80 -11.47 15.41
C ILE A 54 -19.76 -10.43 15.99
N ASP A 55 -21.05 -10.53 15.65
CA ASP A 55 -22.10 -9.66 16.18
C ASP A 55 -22.28 -9.90 17.69
N ASN A 56 -21.50 -9.16 18.48
CA ASN A 56 -21.37 -9.31 19.92
C ASN A 56 -21.20 -7.92 20.55
N GLU A 57 -22.15 -7.50 21.38
CA GLU A 57 -22.17 -6.15 21.96
C GLU A 57 -20.89 -5.78 22.74
N PRO A 58 -20.33 -6.63 23.62
CA PRO A 58 -19.06 -6.31 24.28
C PRO A 58 -17.92 -6.01 23.30
N PHE A 59 -17.79 -6.83 22.25
CA PHE A 59 -16.76 -6.62 21.23
C PHE A 59 -17.03 -5.39 20.37
N LYS A 60 -18.27 -5.20 19.90
CA LYS A 60 -18.68 -4.02 19.11
C LYS A 60 -18.47 -2.73 19.88
N GLY A 61 -18.85 -2.68 21.16
CA GLY A 61 -18.61 -1.53 22.04
C GLY A 61 -17.12 -1.19 22.19
N ALA A 62 -16.27 -2.20 22.38
CA ALA A 62 -14.82 -2.01 22.47
C ALA A 62 -14.23 -1.50 21.14
N MET A 63 -14.64 -2.08 20.02
CA MET A 63 -14.24 -1.67 18.67
C MET A 63 -14.65 -0.22 18.39
N GLN A 64 -15.92 0.13 18.61
CA GLN A 64 -16.43 1.47 18.37
C GLN A 64 -15.68 2.51 19.21
N LYS A 65 -15.46 2.23 20.50
CA LYS A 65 -14.73 3.13 21.40
C LYS A 65 -13.31 3.39 20.91
N PHE A 66 -12.60 2.35 20.47
CA PHE A 66 -11.25 2.48 19.93
C PHE A 66 -11.23 3.26 18.61
N THR A 67 -12.05 2.88 17.63
CA THR A 67 -12.11 3.54 16.32
C THR A 67 -12.49 5.02 16.47
N GLN A 68 -13.47 5.34 17.30
CA GLN A 68 -13.85 6.73 17.60
C GLN A 68 -12.70 7.52 18.22
N LYS A 69 -11.91 6.91 19.12
CA LYS A 69 -10.76 7.60 19.71
C LYS A 69 -9.72 7.96 18.65
N ILE A 70 -9.38 7.01 17.77
CA ILE A 70 -8.40 7.25 16.69
C ILE A 70 -8.93 8.30 15.71
N VAL A 71 -10.17 8.17 15.24
CA VAL A 71 -10.75 9.15 14.31
C VAL A 71 -10.86 10.54 14.93
N LYS A 72 -11.26 10.67 16.20
CA LYS A 72 -11.26 11.97 16.90
C LYS A 72 -9.87 12.58 16.98
N LEU A 73 -8.84 11.78 17.25
CA LEU A 73 -7.45 12.23 17.29
C LEU A 73 -6.99 12.73 15.91
N MET A 74 -7.27 11.98 14.84
CA MET A 74 -6.90 12.41 13.48
C MET A 74 -7.65 13.67 13.05
N LYS A 75 -8.91 13.84 13.47
CA LYS A 75 -9.70 15.05 13.23
C LYS A 75 -9.18 16.26 13.99
N SER A 76 -8.83 16.11 15.27
CA SER A 76 -8.34 17.24 16.07
C SER A 76 -7.03 17.82 15.53
N GLU A 77 -6.26 17.00 14.84
CA GLU A 77 -4.98 17.35 14.21
C GLU A 77 -5.13 17.70 12.71
N ASN A 78 -6.36 17.77 12.18
CA ASN A 78 -6.66 18.04 10.77
C ASN A 78 -5.94 17.11 9.77
N LEU A 79 -5.74 15.84 10.13
CA LEU A 79 -4.93 14.90 9.34
C LEU A 79 -5.69 14.19 8.22
N PHE A 80 -7.01 14.31 8.18
CA PHE A 80 -7.82 13.80 7.08
C PHE A 80 -7.78 14.75 5.88
N GLU A 81 -7.79 14.21 4.65
CA GLU A 81 -7.71 15.02 3.43
C GLU A 81 -8.84 16.05 3.33
N SER A 82 -10.05 15.69 3.77
CA SER A 82 -11.18 16.61 3.89
C SER A 82 -10.95 17.83 4.80
N LEU A 83 -9.90 17.79 5.62
CA LEU A 83 -9.44 18.84 6.53
C LEU A 83 -8.06 19.40 6.15
N GLY A 84 -7.52 19.02 4.98
CA GLY A 84 -6.20 19.44 4.47
C GLY A 84 -5.02 18.55 4.87
N GLY A 85 -5.28 17.39 5.48
CA GLY A 85 -4.24 16.44 5.89
C GLY A 85 -3.91 15.36 4.84
N PRO A 86 -2.92 14.48 5.11
CA PRO A 86 -2.44 13.52 4.12
C PRO A 86 -3.26 12.22 4.05
N ILE A 87 -4.21 11.97 4.96
CA ILE A 87 -4.96 10.71 5.01
C ILE A 87 -6.07 10.71 3.95
N ILE A 88 -5.88 9.92 2.89
CA ILE A 88 -6.79 9.84 1.73
C ILE A 88 -7.69 8.59 1.74
N LEU A 89 -7.31 7.57 2.51
CA LEU A 89 -8.01 6.29 2.58
C LEU A 89 -8.03 5.80 4.02
N SER A 90 -9.11 5.14 4.41
CA SER A 90 -9.22 4.48 5.70
C SER A 90 -9.83 3.09 5.57
N GLN A 91 -9.38 2.17 6.42
CA GLN A 91 -9.92 0.82 6.45
C GLN A 91 -10.45 0.46 7.84
N ILE A 92 -11.62 -0.17 7.88
CA ILE A 92 -12.19 -0.81 9.06
C ILE A 92 -12.19 -2.32 8.86
N GLU A 93 -11.89 -3.08 9.91
CA GLU A 93 -11.62 -4.51 9.84
C GLU A 93 -10.43 -4.84 8.91
N ASN A 94 -10.13 -6.12 8.77
CA ASN A 94 -9.01 -6.67 8.05
C ASN A 94 -9.27 -8.13 7.61
N LYS A 95 -9.43 -8.34 6.30
CA LYS A 95 -9.55 -9.67 5.65
C LYS A 95 -10.68 -10.55 6.19
N TYR A 96 -11.73 -9.97 6.77
CA TYR A 96 -12.86 -10.77 7.26
C TYR A 96 -13.51 -11.57 6.14
N GLN A 97 -13.78 -12.85 6.41
CA GLN A 97 -14.57 -13.70 5.53
C GLN A 97 -15.71 -14.31 6.34
N PRO A 98 -16.96 -13.87 6.16
CA PRO A 98 -18.07 -14.30 7.01
C PRO A 98 -18.18 -15.81 7.15
N ALA A 99 -18.02 -16.56 6.05
CA ALA A 99 -18.13 -18.02 6.06
C ALA A 99 -17.03 -18.75 6.84
N ARG A 100 -15.89 -18.10 7.11
CA ARG A 100 -14.76 -18.68 7.87
C ARG A 100 -14.77 -18.27 9.34
N GLU A 101 -15.23 -17.04 9.61
CA GLU A 101 -15.02 -16.38 10.90
C GLU A 101 -16.22 -16.53 11.85
N ALA A 102 -17.43 -16.71 11.30
CA ALA A 102 -18.65 -16.81 12.10
C ALA A 102 -19.77 -17.57 11.36
N PRO A 103 -20.86 -17.97 12.04
CA PRO A 103 -22.10 -18.29 11.35
C PRO A 103 -22.48 -17.15 10.40
N ARG A 104 -22.71 -17.47 9.12
CA ARG A 104 -22.79 -16.50 8.01
C ARG A 104 -23.59 -15.24 8.34
N LYS A 105 -24.81 -15.39 8.87
CA LYS A 105 -25.69 -14.26 9.24
C LYS A 105 -25.08 -13.34 10.31
N ALA A 106 -24.48 -13.91 11.35
CA ALA A 106 -23.86 -13.13 12.42
C ALA A 106 -22.58 -12.41 11.93
N GLY A 107 -21.82 -13.05 11.03
CA GLY A 107 -20.67 -12.42 10.38
C GLY A 107 -21.06 -11.29 9.44
N GLU A 108 -22.10 -11.47 8.63
CA GLU A 108 -22.64 -10.43 7.74
C GLU A 108 -23.16 -9.24 8.55
N ALA A 109 -23.92 -9.48 9.64
CA ALA A 109 -24.41 -8.44 10.54
C ALA A 109 -23.27 -7.64 11.19
N TYR A 110 -22.24 -8.32 11.67
CA TYR A 110 -21.05 -7.69 12.24
C TYR A 110 -20.36 -6.75 11.25
N VAL A 111 -20.11 -7.22 10.03
CA VAL A 111 -19.42 -6.42 9.01
C VAL A 111 -20.25 -5.24 8.56
N GLN A 112 -21.56 -5.44 8.37
CA GLN A 112 -22.47 -4.36 8.01
C GLN A 112 -22.49 -3.28 9.09
N TRP A 113 -22.56 -3.69 10.36
CA TRP A 113 -22.46 -2.76 11.49
C TRP A 113 -21.10 -2.04 11.52
N ALA A 114 -19.98 -2.73 11.31
CA ALA A 114 -18.65 -2.12 11.31
C ALA A 114 -18.50 -1.08 10.19
N ALA A 115 -19.02 -1.38 9.00
CA ALA A 115 -19.08 -0.47 7.86
C ALA A 115 -19.93 0.78 8.16
N GLN A 116 -21.13 0.59 8.72
CA GLN A 116 -22.02 1.70 9.10
C GLN A 116 -21.41 2.56 10.21
N MET A 117 -20.81 1.94 11.23
CA MET A 117 -20.12 2.63 12.31
C MET A 117 -19.00 3.51 11.74
N ALA A 118 -18.15 2.97 10.86
CA ALA A 118 -17.05 3.70 10.26
C ALA A 118 -17.51 4.89 9.39
N VAL A 119 -18.48 4.67 8.50
CA VAL A 119 -19.08 5.74 7.66
C VAL A 119 -19.73 6.82 8.54
N GLY A 120 -20.42 6.42 9.61
CA GLY A 120 -21.04 7.33 10.57
C GLY A 120 -20.07 8.22 11.36
N LEU A 121 -18.75 7.94 11.33
CA LEU A 121 -17.74 8.82 11.92
C LEU A 121 -17.48 10.07 11.09
N ASN A 122 -18.03 10.16 9.87
CA ASN A 122 -18.00 11.31 8.98
C ASN A 122 -16.59 11.87 8.76
N THR A 123 -15.66 11.03 8.32
CA THR A 123 -14.27 11.42 8.03
C THR A 123 -14.12 12.25 6.75
N GLY A 124 -15.18 12.36 5.95
CA GLY A 124 -15.20 13.19 4.74
C GLY A 124 -14.59 12.52 3.50
N PHE A 125 -14.12 11.28 3.60
CA PHE A 125 -13.59 10.50 2.47
C PHE A 125 -13.89 9.01 2.66
N LEU A 126 -13.40 8.23 1.69
CA LEU A 126 -13.74 6.84 1.44
C LEU A 126 -13.20 5.86 2.49
N TRP A 127 -14.08 4.95 2.91
CA TRP A 127 -13.71 3.76 3.67
C TRP A 127 -13.61 2.55 2.75
N ILE A 128 -12.47 1.86 2.83
CA ILE A 128 -12.24 0.58 2.19
C ILE A 128 -12.62 -0.51 3.19
N SER A 129 -13.20 -1.58 2.67
CA SER A 129 -13.30 -2.85 3.40
C SER A 129 -12.99 -3.96 2.43
N SER A 130 -12.23 -4.94 2.90
CA SER A 130 -11.96 -6.17 2.14
C SER A 130 -13.21 -7.08 2.01
N ILE A 131 -14.43 -6.55 2.21
CA ILE A 131 -15.66 -7.34 2.42
C ILE A 131 -16.81 -6.80 1.55
N TRP A 132 -17.61 -7.74 1.06
CA TRP A 132 -18.52 -7.69 -0.09
C TRP A 132 -19.81 -6.87 0.06
N LEU A 133 -19.87 -5.89 0.96
CA LEU A 133 -21.11 -5.18 1.26
C LEU A 133 -20.97 -3.69 0.92
N ASN A 134 -21.28 -3.34 -0.34
CA ASN A 134 -21.30 -1.99 -0.94
C ASN A 134 -20.00 -1.17 -0.90
N GLN A 135 -19.02 -1.51 -0.07
CA GLN A 135 -17.70 -0.87 -0.03
C GLN A 135 -16.81 -1.33 -1.18
N ILE A 136 -15.69 -0.64 -1.36
CA ILE A 136 -14.68 -0.99 -2.36
C ILE A 136 -13.96 -2.24 -1.89
N ASN A 137 -14.18 -3.34 -2.61
CA ASN A 137 -13.45 -4.59 -2.38
C ASN A 137 -12.06 -4.48 -3.00
N THR A 138 -11.08 -5.10 -2.34
CA THR A 138 -9.67 -5.01 -2.72
C THR A 138 -9.04 -6.40 -2.74
N CYS A 139 -7.87 -6.50 -3.38
CA CYS A 139 -7.09 -7.72 -3.39
C CYS A 139 -5.94 -7.67 -2.37
N ASN A 140 -5.67 -8.82 -1.76
CA ASN A 140 -4.52 -9.07 -0.90
C ASN A 140 -3.92 -10.41 -1.32
N GLY A 141 -2.61 -10.45 -1.61
CA GLY A 141 -2.01 -11.64 -2.20
C GLY A 141 -0.61 -11.39 -2.76
N PHE A 142 0.01 -12.48 -3.23
CA PHE A 142 1.21 -12.43 -4.07
C PHE A 142 0.88 -12.04 -5.52
N TYR A 143 -0.30 -12.45 -6.01
CA TYR A 143 -0.73 -12.30 -7.40
C TYR A 143 -2.17 -11.76 -7.44
N CYS A 144 -2.32 -10.48 -7.74
CA CYS A 144 -3.61 -9.83 -7.92
C CYS A 144 -3.80 -9.23 -9.32
N ALA A 145 -2.91 -9.56 -10.26
CA ALA A 145 -2.98 -9.06 -11.65
C ALA A 145 -4.36 -9.30 -12.29
N GLU A 146 -5.01 -10.43 -11.97
CA GLU A 146 -6.32 -10.82 -12.50
C GLU A 146 -7.51 -10.41 -11.60
N PHE A 147 -7.26 -9.68 -10.51
CA PHE A 147 -8.34 -9.19 -9.67
C PHE A 147 -9.18 -8.14 -10.40
N SER A 148 -10.50 -8.29 -10.30
CA SER A 148 -11.47 -7.28 -10.76
C SER A 148 -12.39 -6.89 -9.60
N PRO A 149 -12.77 -5.60 -9.50
CA PRO A 149 -13.70 -5.14 -8.48
C PRO A 149 -15.08 -5.77 -8.68
N ASN A 150 -15.88 -5.81 -7.61
CA ASN A 150 -17.21 -6.44 -7.64
C ASN A 150 -18.26 -5.64 -8.43
N LYS A 151 -17.93 -4.41 -8.85
CA LYS A 151 -18.73 -3.54 -9.71
C LYS A 151 -17.79 -2.76 -10.65
N PRO A 152 -18.18 -2.51 -11.92
CA PRO A 152 -17.30 -1.94 -12.93
C PRO A 152 -16.87 -0.49 -12.66
N TYR A 153 -17.64 0.26 -11.87
CA TYR A 153 -17.34 1.66 -11.52
C TYR A 153 -16.43 1.81 -10.28
N LYS A 154 -16.12 0.70 -9.58
CA LYS A 154 -15.26 0.75 -8.39
C LYS A 154 -13.79 0.68 -8.80
N PRO A 155 -12.90 1.35 -8.08
CA PRO A 155 -11.47 1.30 -8.38
C PRO A 155 -10.91 -0.10 -8.15
N THR A 156 -9.98 -0.49 -9.00
CA THR A 156 -9.20 -1.72 -8.84
C THR A 156 -8.02 -1.43 -7.92
N MET A 157 -7.97 -2.09 -6.75
CA MET A 157 -7.00 -1.78 -5.69
C MET A 157 -6.37 -3.06 -5.13
N TRP A 158 -5.04 -3.04 -4.99
CA TRP A 158 -4.25 -4.08 -4.32
C TRP A 158 -3.74 -3.55 -2.99
N THR A 159 -4.48 -3.83 -1.91
CA THR A 159 -4.20 -3.26 -0.58
C THR A 159 -3.07 -3.94 0.17
N GLU A 160 -2.71 -5.17 -0.22
CA GLU A 160 -1.53 -5.86 0.28
C GLU A 160 -0.88 -6.70 -0.83
N ALA A 161 0.07 -6.09 -1.54
CA ALA A 161 0.99 -6.77 -2.44
C ALA A 161 2.12 -7.38 -1.60
N TRP A 162 1.99 -8.67 -1.30
CA TRP A 162 2.90 -9.37 -0.38
C TRP A 162 4.32 -9.42 -0.95
N SER A 163 5.21 -8.54 -0.51
CA SER A 163 6.50 -8.32 -1.17
C SER A 163 7.49 -9.45 -0.95
N GLY A 164 7.35 -10.13 0.18
CA GLY A 164 8.10 -11.30 0.58
C GLY A 164 7.27 -12.03 1.62
N TRP A 165 7.88 -12.49 2.71
CA TRP A 165 7.15 -13.15 3.78
C TRP A 165 7.89 -13.09 5.12
N PHE A 166 7.15 -13.25 6.22
CA PHE A 166 7.73 -13.32 7.56
C PHE A 166 8.40 -14.67 7.81
N VAL A 167 9.33 -14.70 8.77
CA VAL A 167 10.08 -15.92 9.16
C VAL A 167 9.54 -16.47 10.48
N GLU A 168 9.43 -17.80 10.56
CA GLU A 168 9.09 -18.54 11.77
C GLU A 168 10.34 -19.11 12.45
N PHE A 169 10.32 -19.26 13.78
CA PHE A 169 11.40 -19.89 14.54
C PHE A 169 11.59 -21.34 14.07
N GLY A 170 12.81 -21.66 13.60
CA GLY A 170 13.13 -22.97 13.03
C GLY A 170 12.60 -23.19 11.60
N GLY A 171 11.94 -22.19 11.01
CA GLY A 171 11.50 -22.21 9.62
C GLY A 171 12.62 -21.85 8.64
N THR A 172 12.38 -22.11 7.36
CA THR A 172 13.24 -21.62 6.28
C THR A 172 13.01 -20.13 6.05
N ILE A 173 14.05 -19.42 5.57
CA ILE A 173 13.93 -18.02 5.17
C ILE A 173 13.20 -17.99 3.81
N PRO A 174 11.99 -17.42 3.72
CA PRO A 174 11.29 -17.28 2.46
C PRO A 174 12.02 -16.25 1.58
N LEU A 175 12.06 -16.51 0.28
CA LEU A 175 12.62 -15.58 -0.70
C LEU A 175 11.59 -15.34 -1.79
N ARG A 176 11.30 -14.08 -2.09
CA ARG A 176 10.52 -13.70 -3.27
C ARG A 176 11.44 -12.99 -4.27
N PRO A 177 11.65 -13.56 -5.48
CA PRO A 177 12.45 -12.90 -6.49
C PRO A 177 11.90 -11.51 -6.81
N VAL A 178 12.78 -10.50 -6.81
CA VAL A 178 12.42 -9.12 -7.15
C VAL A 178 11.78 -9.06 -8.55
N GLN A 179 12.25 -9.89 -9.49
CA GLN A 179 11.70 -10.02 -10.84
C GLN A 179 10.22 -10.40 -10.83
N ASP A 180 9.83 -11.34 -9.95
CA ASP A 180 8.46 -11.82 -9.86
C ASP A 180 7.53 -10.72 -9.36
N LEU A 181 7.87 -10.11 -8.22
CA LEU A 181 7.06 -9.03 -7.65
C LEU A 181 6.99 -7.81 -8.58
N ALA A 182 8.07 -7.50 -9.29
CA ALA A 182 8.15 -6.37 -10.21
C ALA A 182 7.23 -6.60 -11.41
N PHE A 183 7.31 -7.80 -12.00
CA PHE A 183 6.49 -8.21 -13.13
C PHE A 183 5.00 -8.16 -12.78
N VAL A 184 4.59 -8.75 -11.66
CA VAL A 184 3.15 -8.82 -11.32
C VAL A 184 2.57 -7.44 -10.97
N VAL A 185 3.36 -6.54 -10.38
CA VAL A 185 2.94 -5.16 -10.14
C VAL A 185 2.85 -4.39 -11.45
N ALA A 186 3.82 -4.55 -12.36
CA ALA A 186 3.76 -3.93 -13.68
C ALA A 186 2.53 -4.38 -14.47
N CYS A 187 2.22 -5.69 -14.47
CA CYS A 187 1.00 -6.23 -15.08
C CYS A 187 -0.28 -5.61 -14.48
N PHE A 188 -0.29 -5.39 -13.17
CA PHE A 188 -1.42 -4.75 -12.50
C PHE A 188 -1.52 -3.27 -12.90
N ILE A 189 -0.42 -2.51 -12.90
CA ILE A 189 -0.38 -1.10 -13.32
C ILE A 189 -0.84 -0.92 -14.77
N GLN A 190 -0.39 -1.79 -15.68
CA GLN A 190 -0.78 -1.75 -17.10
C GLN A 190 -2.29 -1.86 -17.32
N LYS A 191 -3.05 -2.44 -16.38
CA LYS A 191 -4.51 -2.54 -16.43
C LYS A 191 -5.24 -1.27 -15.95
N GLY A 192 -4.53 -0.16 -15.73
CA GLY A 192 -5.14 1.12 -15.33
C GLY A 192 -5.68 1.12 -13.89
N VAL A 193 -5.00 0.43 -12.99
CA VAL A 193 -5.38 0.29 -11.58
C VAL A 193 -5.19 1.58 -10.80
N SER A 194 -5.94 1.74 -9.70
CA SER A 194 -5.95 2.99 -8.93
C SER A 194 -4.98 2.97 -7.74
N PHE A 195 -4.57 1.80 -7.26
CA PHE A 195 -3.80 1.69 -6.02
C PHE A 195 -3.08 0.35 -5.88
N VAL A 196 -1.79 0.41 -5.51
CA VAL A 196 -0.98 -0.74 -5.08
C VAL A 196 -0.28 -0.37 -3.79
N ASN A 197 -0.37 -1.23 -2.78
CA ASN A 197 0.32 -1.06 -1.52
C ASN A 197 1.21 -2.28 -1.23
N TYR A 198 2.53 -2.06 -1.23
CA TYR A 198 3.49 -3.08 -0.84
C TYR A 198 3.32 -3.45 0.63
N TYR A 199 3.04 -4.71 0.88
CA TYR A 199 3.04 -5.30 2.21
C TYR A 199 4.19 -6.32 2.23
N MET A 200 5.40 -6.01 2.67
CA MET A 200 5.83 -4.78 3.32
C MET A 200 6.74 -3.97 2.40
N PHE A 201 6.64 -2.65 2.44
CA PHE A 201 7.68 -1.81 1.85
C PHE A 201 8.94 -1.75 2.74
N HIS A 202 8.72 -1.66 4.05
CA HIS A 202 9.70 -1.84 5.12
C HIS A 202 8.95 -2.53 6.26
N GLY A 203 9.40 -3.71 6.68
CA GLY A 203 8.73 -4.45 7.76
C GLY A 203 9.28 -4.13 9.17
N GLY A 204 10.61 -4.04 9.32
CA GLY A 204 11.26 -3.64 10.57
C GLY A 204 11.34 -4.76 11.60
N THR A 205 11.04 -4.46 12.87
CA THR A 205 11.25 -5.39 14.00
C THR A 205 10.02 -5.50 14.90
N ASN A 206 9.65 -6.72 15.25
CA ASN A 206 8.70 -7.02 16.31
C ASN A 206 9.36 -6.90 17.70
N PHE A 207 9.58 -5.67 18.16
CA PHE A 207 10.24 -5.44 19.45
C PHE A 207 9.48 -6.03 20.64
N ARG A 208 10.22 -6.63 21.58
CA ARG A 208 9.67 -7.23 22.82
C ARG A 208 8.75 -8.42 22.49
N LEU A 209 7.58 -8.51 23.14
CA LEU A 209 6.62 -9.60 23.03
C LEU A 209 5.46 -9.25 22.08
N THR A 210 5.78 -8.56 20.98
CA THR A 210 4.76 -8.06 20.05
C THR A 210 4.58 -8.92 18.81
N ALA A 211 5.51 -9.83 18.51
CA ALA A 211 5.28 -10.83 17.46
C ALA A 211 4.02 -11.66 17.79
N GLY A 212 3.22 -11.96 16.77
CA GLY A 212 2.01 -12.77 16.89
C GLY A 212 1.83 -13.70 15.70
N GLY A 213 0.93 -14.67 15.83
CA GLY A 213 0.93 -15.85 14.96
C GLY A 213 1.80 -16.96 15.55
N PRO A 214 1.70 -18.20 15.05
CA PRO A 214 2.46 -19.32 15.58
C PRO A 214 3.95 -19.12 15.28
N PHE A 215 4.76 -18.92 16.32
CA PHE A 215 6.22 -18.96 16.24
C PHE A 215 6.87 -17.97 15.24
N ILE A 216 6.26 -16.81 14.95
CA ILE A 216 6.92 -15.78 14.13
C ILE A 216 8.11 -15.16 14.89
N THR A 217 9.22 -14.95 14.17
CA THR A 217 10.46 -14.39 14.72
C THR A 217 10.35 -12.91 15.08
N ILE A 218 11.36 -12.41 15.81
CA ILE A 218 11.48 -10.99 16.19
C ILE A 218 11.75 -10.13 14.96
N SER A 219 12.56 -10.61 14.02
CA SER A 219 12.78 -9.93 12.75
C SER A 219 11.46 -9.88 11.97
N TYR A 220 11.12 -8.69 11.50
CA TYR A 220 10.05 -8.51 10.53
C TYR A 220 10.62 -7.92 9.23
N ASP A 221 11.86 -8.28 8.88
CA ASP A 221 12.52 -7.89 7.65
C ASP A 221 11.63 -8.13 6.40
N TYR A 222 10.97 -9.28 6.39
CA TYR A 222 9.94 -9.67 5.43
C TYR A 222 10.47 -9.92 4.01
N ASP A 223 11.78 -9.90 3.76
CA ASP A 223 12.34 -9.81 2.40
C ASP A 223 11.73 -8.59 1.66
N ALA A 224 11.57 -7.49 2.40
CA ALA A 224 10.97 -6.26 1.92
C ALA A 224 11.96 -5.44 1.07
N PRO A 225 11.47 -4.51 0.23
CA PRO A 225 12.29 -3.55 -0.52
C PRO A 225 13.31 -2.77 0.33
N ILE A 226 12.96 -2.49 1.58
CA ILE A 226 13.83 -1.92 2.61
C ILE A 226 13.92 -2.93 3.75
N ASP A 227 15.15 -3.33 4.07
CA ASP A 227 15.42 -4.35 5.08
C ASP A 227 15.18 -3.84 6.51
N GLU A 228 15.27 -4.73 7.50
CA GLU A 228 15.08 -4.40 8.93
C GLU A 228 16.00 -3.26 9.44
N TYR A 229 17.17 -3.08 8.83
CA TYR A 229 18.18 -2.09 9.21
C TYR A 229 18.13 -0.83 8.35
N VAL A 230 17.07 -0.65 7.55
CA VAL A 230 16.88 0.48 6.63
C VAL A 230 17.91 0.51 5.49
N PHE A 231 18.58 -0.61 5.23
CA PHE A 231 19.40 -0.76 4.05
C PHE A 231 18.51 -1.07 2.84
N VAL A 232 18.78 -0.38 1.74
CA VAL A 232 18.14 -0.62 0.45
C VAL A 232 19.07 -1.55 -0.33
N PRO A 233 18.78 -2.86 -0.41
CA PRO A 233 19.61 -3.75 -1.20
C PRO A 233 19.68 -3.25 -2.64
N THR A 234 20.83 -3.43 -3.30
CA THR A 234 21.01 -2.92 -4.66
C THR A 234 20.04 -3.56 -5.68
N ALA A 235 19.24 -4.56 -5.27
CA ALA A 235 18.21 -5.23 -6.04
C ALA A 235 16.81 -4.61 -5.89
N THR A 236 16.64 -3.51 -5.14
CA THR A 236 15.31 -2.94 -4.88
C THR A 236 14.59 -2.44 -6.13
N MET A 237 13.28 -2.69 -6.12
CA MET A 237 12.38 -2.90 -7.25
C MET A 237 12.04 -1.70 -8.13
N PHE A 238 12.14 -0.47 -7.60
CA PHE A 238 11.67 0.73 -8.29
C PHE A 238 12.61 1.90 -7.97
N PHE A 239 13.24 2.46 -8.99
CA PHE A 239 13.84 3.78 -8.93
C PHE A 239 12.86 4.75 -9.59
N SER A 240 12.26 5.64 -8.80
CA SER A 240 11.57 6.80 -9.34
C SER A 240 12.58 7.93 -9.49
N ILE A 241 12.80 8.39 -10.72
CA ILE A 241 13.56 9.61 -11.00
C ILE A 241 12.55 10.65 -11.41
N GLN A 242 12.53 11.76 -10.68
CA GLN A 242 11.71 12.90 -11.02
C GLN A 242 12.60 14.08 -11.38
N GLN A 243 12.37 14.65 -12.54
CA GLN A 243 13.10 15.81 -13.04
C GLN A 243 12.13 16.90 -13.47
N SER A 244 12.48 18.15 -13.21
CA SER A 244 11.73 19.31 -13.71
C SER A 244 12.49 19.92 -14.87
N VAL A 245 11.78 20.33 -15.92
CA VAL A 245 12.33 20.98 -17.10
C VAL A 245 11.52 22.23 -17.39
N ASP A 246 12.19 23.37 -17.44
CA ASP A 246 11.56 24.64 -17.81
C ASP A 246 11.62 24.85 -19.32
N ILE A 247 10.47 25.09 -19.92
CA ILE A 247 10.31 25.27 -21.37
C ILE A 247 9.97 26.73 -21.65
N SER A 248 10.79 27.40 -22.46
CA SER A 248 10.50 28.77 -22.88
C SER A 248 9.25 28.82 -23.77
N PRO A 249 8.34 29.81 -23.60
CA PRO A 249 7.23 30.04 -24.54
C PRO A 249 7.69 30.30 -25.99
N SER A 250 8.97 30.63 -26.19
CA SER A 250 9.55 30.82 -27.53
C SER A 250 9.93 29.53 -28.24
N GLU A 251 9.81 28.37 -27.60
CA GLU A 251 10.19 27.09 -28.18
C GLU A 251 9.46 26.78 -29.48
N SER A 252 10.23 26.34 -30.48
CA SER A 252 9.72 26.19 -31.86
C SER A 252 8.66 25.08 -31.98
N PHE A 253 8.77 24.03 -31.17
CA PHE A 253 7.83 22.91 -31.17
C PHE A 253 6.44 23.35 -30.65
N LEU A 254 6.38 24.24 -29.66
CA LEU A 254 5.13 24.82 -29.15
C LEU A 254 4.41 25.62 -30.26
N ARG A 255 5.14 26.44 -31.00
CA ARG A 255 4.59 27.27 -32.08
C ARG A 255 4.11 26.47 -33.29
N ARG A 256 4.76 25.34 -33.55
CA ARG A 256 4.46 24.46 -34.69
C ARG A 256 3.50 23.32 -34.36
N GLY A 257 3.03 23.23 -33.11
CA GLY A 257 2.17 22.15 -32.64
C GLY A 257 2.84 20.77 -32.69
N GLN A 258 4.17 20.73 -32.63
CA GLN A 258 4.95 19.48 -32.65
C GLN A 258 5.25 19.02 -31.23
N LYS A 259 5.24 17.71 -31.00
CA LYS A 259 5.62 17.12 -29.71
C LYS A 259 7.10 16.76 -29.72
N PRO A 260 7.88 17.16 -28.70
CA PRO A 260 9.26 16.72 -28.57
C PRO A 260 9.32 15.23 -28.21
N THR A 261 10.44 14.60 -28.57
CA THR A 261 10.70 13.19 -28.27
C THR A 261 11.52 13.08 -26.99
N LEU A 262 11.07 12.27 -26.04
CA LEU A 262 11.86 11.87 -24.87
C LEU A 262 12.52 10.51 -25.13
N ASN A 263 13.83 10.45 -24.93
CA ASN A 263 14.61 9.21 -24.97
C ASN A 263 15.04 8.84 -23.56
N VAL A 264 14.67 7.65 -23.12
CA VAL A 264 15.07 7.10 -21.82
C VAL A 264 15.87 5.83 -22.06
N HIS A 265 17.05 5.77 -21.43
CA HIS A 265 17.95 4.63 -21.47
C HIS A 265 18.03 3.98 -20.08
N PRO A 266 16.99 3.24 -19.66
CA PRO A 266 16.97 2.65 -18.33
C PRO A 266 17.93 1.46 -18.26
N ASN A 267 18.57 1.28 -17.10
CA ASN A 267 19.25 0.04 -16.74
C ASN A 267 18.27 -0.99 -16.09
N GLY A 268 16.96 -0.73 -16.16
CA GLY A 268 15.90 -1.55 -15.58
C GLY A 268 15.21 -2.46 -16.59
N HIS A 269 14.25 -3.26 -16.12
CA HIS A 269 13.44 -4.21 -16.90
C HIS A 269 12.19 -3.57 -17.50
N ALA A 270 11.71 -2.48 -16.90
CA ALA A 270 10.64 -1.66 -17.44
C ALA A 270 10.79 -0.20 -16.99
N VAL A 271 10.22 0.72 -17.75
CA VAL A 271 10.11 2.13 -17.37
C VAL A 271 8.72 2.62 -17.70
N HIS A 272 8.09 3.29 -16.75
CA HIS A 272 6.89 4.08 -16.98
C HIS A 272 7.28 5.56 -16.98
N VAL A 273 6.79 6.30 -17.98
CA VAL A 273 7.04 7.72 -18.17
C VAL A 273 5.74 8.48 -17.96
N SER A 274 5.76 9.47 -17.08
CA SER A 274 4.67 10.41 -16.86
C SER A 274 5.16 11.85 -17.00
N VAL A 275 4.33 12.73 -17.57
CA VAL A 275 4.61 14.15 -17.74
C VAL A 275 3.46 14.95 -17.16
N ASN A 276 3.75 15.86 -16.22
CA ASN A 276 2.77 16.66 -15.48
C ASN A 276 1.65 15.79 -14.87
N GLY A 277 2.02 14.63 -14.32
CA GLY A 277 1.11 13.66 -13.73
C GLY A 277 0.29 12.83 -14.73
N LYS A 278 0.46 13.02 -16.04
CA LYS A 278 -0.22 12.23 -17.08
C LYS A 278 0.70 11.13 -17.64
N PRO A 279 0.24 9.87 -17.74
CA PRO A 279 1.02 8.80 -18.37
C PRO A 279 1.34 9.13 -19.82
N SER A 280 2.62 9.07 -20.17
CA SER A 280 3.12 9.33 -21.53
C SER A 280 3.53 8.05 -22.27
N GLY A 281 3.93 7.00 -21.54
CA GLY A 281 4.32 5.74 -22.16
C GLY A 281 4.88 4.71 -21.18
N THR A 282 4.95 3.47 -21.64
CA THR A 282 5.60 2.36 -20.94
C THR A 282 6.47 1.59 -21.93
N SER A 283 7.67 1.23 -21.51
CA SER A 283 8.56 0.35 -22.29
C SER A 283 9.19 -0.67 -21.37
N TYR A 284 9.48 -1.86 -21.88
CA TYR A 284 10.02 -2.96 -21.10
C TYR A 284 10.91 -3.85 -21.96
N GLY A 285 11.89 -4.47 -21.32
CA GLY A 285 12.72 -5.52 -21.88
C GLY A 285 11.99 -6.85 -21.85
N ILE A 286 12.51 -7.84 -22.56
CA ILE A 286 12.01 -9.22 -22.56
C ILE A 286 12.94 -10.12 -21.75
N GLN A 287 12.48 -11.30 -21.34
CA GLN A 287 13.25 -12.20 -20.47
C GLN A 287 14.66 -12.53 -20.98
N LYS A 288 14.89 -12.52 -22.30
CA LYS A 288 16.18 -12.79 -22.95
C LYS A 288 17.08 -11.56 -23.11
N ASP A 289 16.49 -10.36 -23.12
CA ASP A 289 17.22 -9.08 -23.24
C ASP A 289 16.50 -8.00 -22.44
N THR A 290 17.10 -7.63 -21.32
CA THR A 290 16.56 -6.67 -20.38
C THR A 290 16.89 -5.22 -20.78
N LYS A 291 17.79 -5.01 -21.76
CA LYS A 291 18.10 -3.67 -22.25
C LYS A 291 17.07 -3.25 -23.28
N PHE A 292 16.54 -2.05 -23.11
CA PHE A 292 15.66 -1.43 -24.09
C PHE A 292 15.82 0.09 -24.02
N ASN A 293 15.48 0.76 -25.11
CA ASN A 293 15.34 2.20 -25.13
C ASN A 293 13.83 2.51 -25.13
N SER A 294 13.41 3.45 -24.29
CA SER A 294 12.07 4.02 -24.38
C SER A 294 12.16 5.31 -25.17
N THR A 295 11.39 5.39 -26.25
CA THR A 295 11.32 6.57 -27.11
C THR A 295 9.86 6.88 -27.35
N GLY A 296 9.44 8.10 -26.99
CA GLY A 296 8.04 8.50 -27.12
C GLY A 296 7.90 10.01 -27.25
N LEU A 297 6.84 10.43 -27.94
CA LEU A 297 6.43 11.83 -27.98
C LEU A 297 5.83 12.21 -26.63
N VAL A 298 6.31 13.32 -26.05
CA VAL A 298 5.83 13.84 -24.77
C VAL A 298 5.11 15.16 -24.97
N ASP A 299 4.12 15.43 -24.11
CA ASP A 299 3.35 16.67 -24.14
C ASP A 299 3.93 17.66 -23.13
N LEU A 300 4.80 18.56 -23.61
CA LEU A 300 5.41 19.62 -22.79
C LEU A 300 4.71 20.95 -23.04
N GLN A 301 4.49 21.68 -21.96
CA GLN A 301 3.86 23.01 -21.96
C GLN A 301 4.91 24.11 -21.79
N ALA A 302 4.56 25.36 -22.06
CA ALA A 302 5.40 26.47 -21.62
C ALA A 302 5.52 26.47 -20.08
N GLU A 303 6.63 26.97 -19.56
CA GLU A 303 7.00 26.96 -18.13
C GLU A 303 7.46 25.58 -17.62
N THR A 304 7.38 25.34 -16.31
CA THR A 304 7.93 24.15 -15.66
C THR A 304 7.08 22.92 -15.95
N ASN A 305 7.74 21.88 -16.48
CA ASN A 305 7.15 20.56 -16.67
C ASN A 305 7.83 19.55 -15.75
N ARG A 306 7.04 18.68 -15.12
CA ARG A 306 7.51 17.61 -14.24
C ARG A 306 7.51 16.28 -15.01
N ILE A 307 8.68 15.69 -15.20
CA ILE A 307 8.85 14.38 -15.82
C ILE A 307 9.17 13.36 -14.72
N GLU A 308 8.35 12.32 -14.64
CA GLU A 308 8.49 11.21 -13.70
C GLU A 308 8.82 9.93 -14.46
N LEU A 309 9.95 9.32 -14.14
CA LEU A 309 10.41 8.04 -14.66
C LEU A 309 10.37 7.02 -13.55
N LEU A 310 9.40 6.11 -13.61
CA LEU A 310 9.36 4.96 -12.72
C LEU A 310 10.10 3.80 -13.39
N SER A 311 11.38 3.66 -13.08
CA SER A 311 12.22 2.56 -13.55
C SER A 311 12.10 1.37 -12.63
N ILE A 312 11.74 0.22 -13.20
CA ILE A 312 11.69 -1.07 -12.52
C ILE A 312 13.07 -1.71 -12.68
N ALA A 313 13.96 -1.54 -11.71
CA ALA A 313 15.28 -2.17 -11.75
C ALA A 313 15.23 -3.51 -11.00
N VAL A 314 15.83 -4.54 -11.59
CA VAL A 314 16.05 -5.80 -10.88
C VAL A 314 17.53 -6.12 -10.96
N LYS A 315 18.20 -6.27 -9.82
CA LYS A 315 19.60 -6.73 -9.80
C LYS A 315 19.64 -8.25 -9.59
N GLY A 316 20.24 -8.95 -10.53
CA GLY A 316 20.94 -10.21 -10.32
C GLY A 316 22.32 -10.08 -10.97
N SER A 317 23.38 -10.60 -10.35
CA SER A 317 24.76 -10.51 -10.88
C SER A 317 25.57 -11.79 -10.61
N PHE A 318 26.45 -12.16 -11.56
CA PHE A 318 27.64 -13.08 -11.51
C PHE A 318 27.42 -14.59 -11.90
N LYS A 319 28.32 -15.35 -12.59
CA LYS A 319 29.71 -15.19 -13.13
C LYS A 319 30.10 -16.31 -14.15
N CYS A 320 31.07 -16.00 -15.04
CA CYS A 320 32.13 -16.80 -15.74
C CYS A 320 31.86 -18.14 -16.48
N GLN A 321 32.16 -18.16 -17.79
CA GLN A 321 33.16 -19.01 -18.51
C GLN A 321 32.93 -18.86 -20.04
N TRP A 322 33.91 -18.66 -20.92
CA TRP A 322 35.38 -18.72 -20.85
C TRP A 322 36.01 -17.40 -21.29
#